data_AF-A0A1F8SWM4-F1
#
_entry.id   AF-A0A1F8SWM4-F1
#
_cell.length_a   1.000
_cell.length_b   1.000
_cell.length_c   1.000
_cell.angle_alpha   90.00
_cell.angle_beta   90.00
_cell.angle_gamma   90.00
#
_symmetry.space_group_name_H-M   'P 1'
#
loop_
_entity.id
_entity.type
_entity.pdbx_description
1 polymer ?
#
loop_
_entity_poly.entity_id
_entity_poly.type
_entity_poly.pdbx_seq_one_letter_code
_entity_poly.pdbx_strand_id
1 'polypeptide(L)'
;MEKIKRHYLLILLGVLASLLVTAAVPLPYQPFAFSSVGKSDLVRLTVDNQSTGSLYLWLDGPSFYYMVVKAKESEVFTVMRGKYQETVKACGDTVKTTLDMSTNQKLIMPKCGSKSVTSGVVDLGHLIKIIKISVENESSTKMIVVLEGPATYVFSFDKDQKKNYTVAKGDYKVTYYACGRTGTRNFSVYKGHDLILDCPK
;
A
#
# COMPACT_ATOMS: atom_id res chain seq x y z
N MET A 1 68.06 63.38 43.49
CA MET A 1 67.70 62.27 42.59
C MET A 1 66.44 61.58 43.13
N GLU A 2 65.27 62.26 43.13
CA GLU A 2 64.07 61.69 43.82
C GLU A 2 62.71 62.27 43.40
N LYS A 3 62.62 63.11 42.35
CA LYS A 3 61.34 63.72 41.93
C LYS A 3 60.75 63.18 40.62
N ILE A 4 61.52 62.43 39.83
CA ILE A 4 61.10 62.02 38.46
C ILE A 4 60.29 60.70 38.46
N LYS A 5 60.38 59.86 39.51
CA LYS A 5 59.63 58.59 39.59
C LYS A 5 58.15 58.70 40.01
N ARG A 6 57.73 59.84 40.58
CA ARG A 6 56.38 59.98 41.16
C ARG A 6 55.31 60.42 40.14
N HIS A 7 55.71 61.01 39.01
CA HIS A 7 54.77 61.44 37.96
C HIS A 7 54.40 60.33 36.96
N TYR A 8 55.31 59.39 36.68
CA TYR A 8 54.99 58.23 35.83
C TYR A 8 54.05 57.24 36.51
N LEU A 9 54.10 57.13 37.84
CA LEU A 9 53.20 56.26 38.61
C LEU A 9 51.75 56.77 38.63
N LEU A 10 51.54 58.09 38.60
CA LEU A 10 50.21 58.69 38.59
C LEU A 10 49.58 58.71 37.19
N ILE A 11 50.38 58.77 36.12
CA ILE A 11 49.89 58.71 34.74
C ILE A 11 49.52 57.26 34.36
N LEU A 12 50.24 56.24 34.85
CA LEU A 12 49.87 54.83 34.63
C LEU A 12 48.60 54.40 35.38
N LEU A 13 48.25 55.04 36.50
CA LEU A 13 47.01 54.78 37.25
C LEU A 13 45.78 55.46 36.64
N GLY A 14 45.94 56.50 35.83
CA GLY A 14 44.84 57.19 35.15
C GLY A 14 44.35 56.49 33.87
N VAL A 15 45.23 55.74 33.20
CA VAL A 15 44.90 55.06 31.93
C VAL A 15 44.31 53.66 32.14
N LEU A 16 44.43 53.06 33.33
CA LEU A 16 43.80 51.77 33.65
C LEU A 16 42.34 51.88 34.13
N ALA A 17 41.81 53.08 34.35
CA ALA A 17 40.46 53.29 34.86
C ALA A 17 39.39 53.49 33.75
N SER A 18 39.74 53.29 32.48
CA SER A 18 38.83 53.50 31.32
C SER A 18 38.35 52.22 30.63
N LEU A 19 38.76 51.03 31.09
CA LEU A 19 38.20 49.76 30.63
C LEU A 19 37.63 49.01 31.83
N LEU A 20 36.34 49.23 32.13
CA LEU A 20 35.41 48.27 32.74
C LEU A 20 34.08 48.99 33.02
N VAL A 21 33.47 49.55 31.97
CA VAL A 21 32.01 49.75 31.94
C VAL A 21 31.47 48.64 31.02
N THR A 22 31.45 47.42 31.55
CA THR A 22 30.57 46.39 30.99
C THR A 22 29.15 46.84 31.30
N ALA A 23 28.50 47.45 30.31
CA ALA A 23 27.05 47.54 30.29
C ALA A 23 26.53 46.10 30.40
N ALA A 24 26.02 45.73 31.58
CA ALA A 24 25.17 44.57 31.75
C ALA A 24 23.85 44.88 31.02
N VAL A 25 23.88 44.85 29.69
CA VAL A 25 22.67 44.76 28.89
C VAL A 25 22.17 43.34 29.13
N PRO A 26 20.97 43.13 29.71
CA PRO A 26 20.36 41.82 29.67
C PRO A 26 20.18 41.49 28.20
N LEU A 27 21.07 40.65 27.67
CA LEU A 27 20.84 40.01 26.38
C LEU A 27 19.47 39.34 26.53
N PRO A 28 18.50 39.61 25.65
CA PRO A 28 17.26 38.86 25.67
C PRO A 28 17.68 37.40 25.54
N TYR A 29 17.44 36.63 26.60
CA TYR A 29 17.48 35.19 26.57
C TYR A 29 16.48 34.80 25.48
N GLN A 30 16.96 34.65 24.26
CA GLN A 30 16.20 33.98 23.23
C GLN A 30 16.20 32.53 23.69
N PRO A 31 15.06 31.97 24.11
CA PRO A 31 14.99 30.53 24.20
C PRO A 31 15.36 30.05 22.80
N PHE A 32 16.45 29.30 22.69
CA PHE A 32 16.65 28.44 21.54
C PHE A 32 15.40 27.57 21.51
N ALA A 33 14.44 27.95 20.67
CA ALA A 33 13.37 27.07 20.30
C ALA A 33 14.08 25.89 19.69
N PHE A 34 14.19 24.79 20.44
CA PHE A 34 14.42 23.49 19.86
C PHE A 34 13.26 23.33 18.89
N SER A 35 13.49 23.67 17.63
CA SER A 35 12.62 23.31 16.53
C SER A 35 12.43 21.82 16.69
N SER A 36 11.25 21.43 17.17
CA SER A 36 10.84 20.03 17.23
C SER A 36 11.26 19.46 15.88
N VAL A 37 12.14 18.46 15.88
CA VAL A 37 12.54 17.78 14.63
C VAL A 37 11.22 17.36 13.99
N GLY A 38 10.79 18.12 12.98
CA GLY A 38 9.54 17.89 12.30
C GLY A 38 9.61 16.46 11.79
N LYS A 39 8.56 15.66 12.04
CA LYS A 39 8.48 14.32 11.44
C LYS A 39 8.74 14.50 9.94
N SER A 40 9.71 13.77 9.40
CA SER A 40 10.00 13.79 7.96
C SER A 40 8.71 13.68 7.15
N ASP A 41 8.57 14.49 6.11
CA ASP A 41 7.40 14.45 5.21
C ASP A 41 7.28 13.12 4.47
N LEU A 42 8.31 12.28 4.51
CA LEU A 42 8.32 10.96 3.92
C LEU A 42 8.15 9.87 5.00
N VAL A 43 7.42 8.82 4.63
CA VAL A 43 7.21 7.61 5.43
C VAL A 43 7.53 6.37 4.61
N ARG A 44 7.88 5.30 5.31
CA ARG A 44 8.14 4.01 4.71
C ARG A 44 6.84 3.25 4.50
N LEU A 45 6.65 2.75 3.28
CA LEU A 45 5.62 1.79 2.94
C LEU A 45 6.30 0.46 2.58
N THR A 46 6.04 -0.59 3.34
CA THR A 46 6.49 -1.94 2.99
C THR A 46 5.32 -2.72 2.41
N VAL A 47 5.50 -3.36 1.27
CA VAL A 47 4.49 -4.19 0.63
C VAL A 47 5.04 -5.60 0.47
N ASP A 48 4.41 -6.57 1.12
CA ASP A 48 4.78 -7.99 1.09
C ASP A 48 3.72 -8.77 0.31
N ASN A 49 4.07 -9.22 -0.90
CA ASN A 49 3.18 -9.97 -1.77
C ASN A 49 3.43 -11.47 -1.67
N GLN A 50 2.68 -12.14 -0.81
CA GLN A 50 2.74 -13.59 -0.62
C GLN A 50 1.80 -14.35 -1.57
N SER A 51 1.15 -13.67 -2.53
CA SER A 51 0.31 -14.32 -3.53
C SER A 51 1.15 -14.96 -4.66
N THR A 52 0.50 -15.63 -5.60
CA THR A 52 1.16 -16.22 -6.79
C THR A 52 1.15 -15.31 -8.01
N GLY A 53 0.47 -14.16 -7.93
CA GLY A 53 0.43 -13.16 -9.00
C GLY A 53 1.11 -11.85 -8.59
N SER A 54 1.30 -10.95 -9.54
CA SER A 54 1.77 -9.59 -9.22
C SER A 54 0.66 -8.80 -8.52
N LEU A 55 1.05 -7.98 -7.55
CA LEU A 55 0.20 -6.99 -6.90
C LEU A 55 0.49 -5.63 -7.49
N TYR A 56 -0.57 -4.90 -7.84
CA TYR A 56 -0.49 -3.54 -8.32
C TYR A 56 -1.16 -2.63 -7.30
N LEU A 57 -0.49 -1.52 -6.98
CA LEU A 57 -0.92 -0.56 -5.98
C LEU A 57 -0.85 0.85 -6.57
N TRP A 58 -1.98 1.55 -6.57
CA TRP A 58 -2.07 2.96 -6.92
C TRP A 58 -2.45 3.75 -5.68
N LEU A 59 -1.71 4.81 -5.40
CA LEU A 59 -2.02 5.75 -4.34
C LEU A 59 -2.26 7.13 -4.96
N ASP A 60 -3.45 7.68 -4.72
CA ASP A 60 -3.85 9.01 -5.16
C ASP A 60 -4.16 9.89 -3.95
N GLY A 61 -3.43 11.00 -3.80
CA GLY A 61 -3.43 11.82 -2.59
C GLY A 61 -2.40 12.95 -2.65
N PRO A 62 -1.62 13.20 -1.57
CA PRO A 62 -0.57 14.23 -1.56
C PRO A 62 0.43 14.14 -2.71
N SER A 63 0.66 12.93 -3.22
CA SER A 63 1.39 12.66 -4.45
C SER A 63 0.78 11.42 -5.12
N PHE A 64 1.09 11.16 -6.39
CA PHE A 64 0.63 9.97 -7.08
C PHE A 64 1.73 8.92 -7.12
N TYR A 65 1.40 7.68 -6.74
CA TYR A 65 2.30 6.55 -6.83
C TYR A 65 1.65 5.39 -7.57
N TYR A 66 2.45 4.73 -8.42
CA TYR A 66 2.11 3.45 -9.02
C TYR A 66 3.24 2.46 -8.73
N MET A 67 2.89 1.36 -8.06
CA MET A 67 3.84 0.35 -7.59
C MET A 67 3.39 -1.03 -8.05
N VAL A 68 4.36 -1.87 -8.39
CA VAL A 68 4.14 -3.26 -8.77
C VAL A 68 5.07 -4.12 -7.94
N VAL A 69 4.52 -5.06 -7.18
CA VAL A 69 5.29 -6.02 -6.38
C VAL A 69 5.02 -7.41 -6.93
N LYS A 70 6.05 -8.09 -7.44
CA LYS A 70 5.87 -9.40 -8.08
C LYS A 70 5.45 -10.47 -7.06
N ALA A 71 5.04 -11.61 -7.58
CA ALA A 71 4.65 -12.75 -6.77
C ALA A 71 5.80 -13.19 -5.84
N LYS A 72 5.50 -13.39 -4.57
CA LYS A 72 6.44 -13.85 -3.53
C LYS A 72 7.58 -12.87 -3.22
N GLU A 73 7.42 -11.60 -3.56
CA GLU A 73 8.40 -10.56 -3.28
C GLU A 73 7.89 -9.57 -2.22
N SER A 74 8.84 -8.92 -1.54
CA SER A 74 8.57 -7.81 -0.63
C SER A 74 9.39 -6.61 -1.06
N GLU A 75 8.73 -5.47 -1.20
CA GLU A 75 9.36 -4.21 -1.59
C GLU A 75 9.14 -3.13 -0.55
N VAL A 76 10.05 -2.16 -0.53
CA VAL A 76 10.00 -1.02 0.38
C VAL A 76 10.03 0.25 -0.45
N PHE A 77 9.00 1.06 -0.25
CA PHE A 77 8.82 2.35 -0.90
C PHE A 77 8.90 3.47 0.13
N THR A 78 9.20 4.66 -0.38
CA THR A 78 9.18 5.90 0.40
C THR A 78 8.13 6.81 -0.22
N VAL A 79 7.09 7.15 0.54
CA VAL A 79 5.95 7.94 0.07
C VAL A 79 5.72 9.14 0.97
N MET A 80 5.08 10.18 0.43
CA MET A 80 4.70 11.36 1.21
C MET A 80 3.67 11.01 2.28
N ARG A 81 3.80 11.63 3.45
CA ARG A 81 2.91 11.46 4.59
C ARG A 81 1.54 12.05 4.27
N GLY A 82 0.46 11.33 4.60
CA GLY A 82 -0.91 11.80 4.38
C GLY A 82 -1.91 10.68 4.09
N LYS A 83 -3.13 11.06 3.72
CA LYS A 83 -4.20 10.10 3.38
C LYS A 83 -4.30 9.94 1.87
N TYR A 84 -4.46 8.70 1.43
CA TYR A 84 -4.55 8.34 0.02
C TYR A 84 -5.85 7.59 -0.25
N GLN A 85 -6.42 7.82 -1.43
CA GLN A 85 -7.28 6.85 -2.08
C GLN A 85 -6.38 5.77 -2.66
N GLU A 86 -6.52 4.56 -2.13
CA GLU A 86 -5.76 3.39 -2.51
C GLU A 86 -6.58 2.56 -3.49
N THR A 87 -5.98 2.18 -4.62
CA THR A 87 -6.50 1.11 -5.48
C THR A 87 -5.53 -0.06 -5.43
N VAL A 88 -6.03 -1.26 -5.14
CA VAL A 88 -5.26 -2.51 -5.15
C VAL A 88 -5.82 -3.42 -6.22
N LYS A 89 -4.95 -3.94 -7.08
CA LYS A 89 -5.30 -5.03 -8.01
C LYS A 89 -4.40 -6.22 -7.74
N ALA A 90 -5.02 -7.32 -7.33
CA ALA A 90 -4.36 -8.62 -7.14
C ALA A 90 -5.40 -9.74 -7.17
N CYS A 91 -4.94 -11.00 -7.31
CA CYS A 91 -5.82 -12.17 -7.32
C CYS A 91 -7.00 -12.10 -8.33
N GLY A 92 -6.84 -11.32 -9.41
CA GLY A 92 -7.87 -11.10 -10.44
C GLY A 92 -8.91 -10.04 -10.10
N ASP A 93 -8.90 -9.47 -8.90
CA ASP A 93 -9.86 -8.45 -8.45
C ASP A 93 -9.22 -7.07 -8.36
N THR A 94 -10.03 -6.01 -8.37
CA THR A 94 -9.60 -4.62 -8.15
C THR A 94 -10.49 -3.96 -7.11
N VAL A 95 -9.88 -3.48 -6.03
CA VAL A 95 -10.59 -2.87 -4.90
C VAL A 95 -10.06 -1.47 -4.65
N LYS A 96 -10.96 -0.56 -4.28
CA LYS A 96 -10.62 0.80 -3.84
C LYS A 96 -10.92 0.95 -2.35
N THR A 97 -10.00 1.57 -1.62
CA THR A 97 -10.11 1.87 -0.20
C THR A 97 -9.31 3.14 0.12
N THR A 98 -9.16 3.46 1.40
CA THR A 98 -8.29 4.54 1.87
C THR A 98 -7.10 3.98 2.64
N LEU A 99 -5.92 4.55 2.43
CA LEU A 99 -4.71 4.24 3.19
C LEU A 99 -4.21 5.50 3.91
N ASP A 100 -3.98 5.40 5.22
CA ASP A 100 -3.42 6.49 6.03
C ASP A 100 -1.90 6.27 6.22
N MET A 101 -1.12 7.06 5.49
CA MET A 101 0.34 7.10 5.55
C MET A 101 0.82 8.16 6.55
N SER A 102 0.09 8.47 7.62
CA SER A 102 0.57 9.35 8.70
C SER A 102 1.78 8.75 9.46
N THR A 103 1.93 7.43 9.43
CA THR A 103 3.08 6.68 9.93
C THR A 103 3.58 5.70 8.88
N ASN A 104 4.68 4.99 9.19
CA ASN A 104 5.11 3.87 8.37
C ASN A 104 4.00 2.82 8.34
N GLN A 105 3.81 2.20 7.18
CA GLN A 105 2.81 1.16 6.97
C GLN A 105 3.47 -0.10 6.41
N LYS A 106 2.90 -1.25 6.78
CA LYS A 106 3.21 -2.53 6.15
C LYS A 106 1.91 -3.13 5.62
N LEU A 107 1.84 -3.31 4.31
CA LEU A 107 0.76 -4.01 3.63
C LEU A 107 1.18 -5.44 3.38
N ILE A 108 0.30 -6.40 3.66
CA ILE A 108 0.52 -7.80 3.30
C ILE A 108 -0.62 -8.24 2.39
N MET A 109 -0.24 -8.76 1.22
CA MET A 109 -1.14 -9.54 0.38
C MET A 109 -0.87 -11.02 0.66
N PRO A 110 -1.73 -11.73 1.42
CA PRO A 110 -1.55 -13.15 1.65
C PRO A 110 -1.76 -13.95 0.36
N LYS A 111 -1.60 -15.27 0.46
CA LYS A 111 -2.09 -16.18 -0.60
C LYS A 111 -3.56 -15.86 -0.90
N CYS A 112 -3.90 -15.78 -2.17
CA CYS A 112 -5.26 -15.50 -2.64
C CYS A 112 -6.29 -16.40 -1.92
N GLY A 113 -7.26 -15.78 -1.22
CA GLY A 113 -8.33 -16.48 -0.50
C GLY A 113 -7.95 -16.88 0.92
N SER A 114 -6.81 -16.42 1.42
CA SER A 114 -6.38 -16.53 2.81
C SER A 114 -6.37 -15.17 3.48
N LYS A 115 -6.18 -15.18 4.80
CA LYS A 115 -6.02 -14.00 5.64
C LYS A 115 -4.59 -13.90 6.12
N SER A 116 -4.10 -12.69 6.36
CA SER A 116 -2.85 -12.50 7.08
C SER A 116 -3.04 -12.84 8.56
N VAL A 117 -2.06 -13.52 9.15
CA VAL A 117 -2.02 -13.82 10.60
C VAL A 117 -1.10 -12.86 11.35
N THR A 118 -0.46 -11.92 10.65
CA THR A 118 0.45 -10.94 11.25
C THR A 118 -0.35 -9.80 11.87
N SER A 119 -0.07 -9.47 13.13
CA SER A 119 -0.65 -8.31 13.80
C SER A 119 0.08 -7.01 13.42
N GLY A 120 -0.62 -5.88 13.46
CA GLY A 120 -0.03 -4.56 13.21
C GLY A 120 0.30 -4.28 11.73
N VAL A 121 -0.27 -5.05 10.80
CA VAL A 121 -0.16 -4.83 9.35
C VAL A 121 -1.53 -4.62 8.74
N VAL A 122 -1.57 -4.00 7.57
CA VAL A 122 -2.79 -3.92 6.77
C VAL A 122 -2.90 -5.19 5.93
N ASP A 123 -3.91 -6.01 6.22
CA ASP A 123 -4.21 -7.22 5.45
C ASP A 123 -5.05 -6.89 4.22
N LEU A 124 -4.40 -6.88 3.05
CA LEU A 124 -5.06 -6.62 1.79
C LEU A 124 -5.95 -7.79 1.32
N GLY A 125 -5.75 -9.00 1.87
CA GLY A 125 -6.57 -10.17 1.56
C GLY A 125 -8.01 -10.04 2.07
N HIS A 126 -8.24 -9.26 3.11
CA HIS A 126 -9.59 -8.94 3.59
C HIS A 126 -10.36 -8.01 2.65
N LEU A 127 -9.64 -7.18 1.90
CA LEU A 127 -10.22 -6.28 0.90
C LEU A 127 -10.61 -7.08 -0.35
N ILE A 128 -9.74 -7.99 -0.79
CA ILE A 128 -9.94 -8.84 -1.96
C ILE A 128 -10.74 -10.09 -1.58
N LYS A 129 -12.07 -10.00 -1.70
CA LYS A 129 -12.98 -11.10 -1.39
C LYS A 129 -13.04 -12.05 -2.57
N ILE A 130 -12.24 -13.10 -2.55
CA ILE A 130 -12.25 -14.16 -3.56
C ILE A 130 -12.76 -15.48 -2.97
N ILE A 131 -13.44 -16.27 -3.80
CA ILE A 131 -14.09 -17.53 -3.41
C ILE A 131 -13.63 -18.63 -4.36
N LYS A 132 -13.42 -19.82 -3.79
CA LYS A 132 -13.16 -21.03 -4.58
C LYS A 132 -14.47 -21.52 -5.20
N ILE A 133 -14.41 -21.76 -6.51
CA ILE A 133 -15.48 -22.38 -7.28
C ILE A 133 -14.94 -23.63 -7.99
N SER A 134 -15.78 -24.63 -8.20
CA SER A 134 -15.58 -25.69 -9.16
C SER A 134 -16.33 -25.36 -10.44
N VAL A 135 -15.71 -25.62 -11.58
CA VAL A 135 -16.37 -25.50 -12.90
C VAL A 135 -16.24 -26.84 -13.58
N GLU A 136 -17.36 -27.36 -14.08
CA GLU A 136 -17.49 -28.70 -14.61
C GLU A 136 -18.14 -28.65 -15.99
N ASN A 137 -17.52 -29.34 -16.96
CA ASN A 137 -18.06 -29.54 -18.30
C ASN A 137 -18.65 -30.95 -18.39
N GLU A 138 -19.97 -31.08 -18.29
CA GLU A 138 -20.69 -32.35 -18.47
C GLU A 138 -21.02 -32.64 -19.95
N SER A 139 -20.58 -31.79 -20.87
CA SER A 139 -20.78 -32.04 -22.29
C SER A 139 -19.76 -33.02 -22.86
N SER A 140 -20.14 -33.70 -23.93
CA SER A 140 -19.27 -34.63 -24.67
C SER A 140 -18.19 -33.93 -25.52
N THR A 141 -18.14 -32.59 -25.50
CA THR A 141 -17.22 -31.78 -26.32
C THR A 141 -16.36 -30.85 -25.46
N LYS A 142 -15.32 -30.28 -26.06
CA LYS A 142 -14.53 -29.22 -25.43
C LYS A 142 -15.41 -27.98 -25.20
N MET A 143 -15.26 -27.35 -24.03
CA MET A 143 -16.01 -26.15 -23.66
C MET A 143 -15.08 -24.98 -23.38
N ILE A 144 -15.46 -23.79 -23.85
CA ILE A 144 -14.85 -22.52 -23.46
C ILE A 144 -15.87 -21.75 -22.61
N VAL A 145 -15.44 -21.24 -21.46
CA VAL A 145 -16.30 -20.52 -20.51
C VAL A 145 -15.70 -19.15 -20.23
N VAL A 146 -16.51 -18.11 -20.34
CA VAL A 146 -16.19 -16.73 -19.99
C VAL A 146 -17.10 -16.30 -18.85
N LEU A 147 -16.50 -15.88 -17.74
CA LEU A 147 -17.21 -15.23 -16.63
C LEU A 147 -16.96 -13.73 -16.72
N GLU A 148 -18.03 -12.94 -16.84
CA GLU A 148 -17.97 -11.48 -16.83
C GLU A 148 -18.73 -10.94 -15.62
N GLY A 149 -18.03 -10.20 -14.76
CA GLY A 149 -18.58 -9.69 -13.50
C GLY A 149 -17.60 -8.72 -12.83
N PRO A 150 -17.34 -8.84 -11.52
CA PRO A 150 -16.30 -8.05 -10.82
C PRO A 150 -14.91 -8.18 -11.47
N ALA A 151 -14.65 -9.33 -12.09
CA ALA A 151 -13.48 -9.60 -12.89
C ALA A 151 -13.87 -10.46 -14.10
N THR A 152 -13.04 -10.47 -15.15
CA THR A 152 -13.26 -11.32 -16.31
C THR A 152 -12.33 -12.53 -16.27
N TYR A 153 -12.91 -13.73 -16.39
CA TYR A 153 -12.16 -14.98 -16.44
C TYR A 153 -12.50 -15.75 -17.71
N VAL A 154 -11.50 -16.42 -18.29
CA VAL A 154 -11.67 -17.31 -19.45
C VAL A 154 -11.06 -18.65 -19.13
N PHE A 155 -11.84 -19.71 -19.33
CA PHE A 155 -11.45 -21.08 -19.05
C PHE A 155 -11.70 -21.96 -20.27
N SER A 156 -10.90 -23.01 -20.40
CA SER A 156 -11.09 -24.07 -21.38
C SER A 156 -11.10 -25.41 -20.65
N PHE A 157 -12.10 -26.21 -20.97
CA PHE A 157 -12.33 -27.52 -20.39
C PHE A 157 -12.39 -28.57 -21.50
N ASP A 158 -11.67 -29.67 -21.31
CA ASP A 158 -11.90 -30.87 -22.10
C ASP A 158 -13.25 -31.50 -21.71
N LYS A 159 -13.69 -32.51 -22.46
CA LYS A 159 -14.92 -33.26 -22.13
C LYS A 159 -14.83 -33.83 -20.70
N ASP A 160 -15.95 -33.85 -20.00
CA ASP A 160 -16.08 -34.43 -18.65
C ASP A 160 -15.08 -33.89 -17.61
N GLN A 161 -14.55 -32.68 -17.84
CA GLN A 161 -13.50 -32.11 -17.01
C GLN A 161 -14.07 -31.19 -15.94
N LYS A 162 -13.64 -31.43 -14.69
CA LYS A 162 -13.89 -30.58 -13.53
C LYS A 162 -12.60 -29.94 -13.03
N LYS A 163 -12.59 -28.63 -12.81
CA LYS A 163 -11.45 -27.90 -12.24
C LYS A 163 -11.90 -26.88 -11.20
N ASN A 164 -11.04 -26.65 -10.21
CA ASN A 164 -11.26 -25.66 -9.17
C ASN A 164 -10.51 -24.36 -9.50
N TYR A 165 -11.19 -23.24 -9.36
CA TYR A 165 -10.66 -21.89 -9.56
C TYR A 165 -10.94 -21.03 -8.34
N THR A 166 -10.19 -19.94 -8.23
CA THR A 166 -10.47 -18.89 -7.26
C THR A 166 -10.85 -17.64 -8.03
N VAL A 167 -12.06 -17.14 -7.82
CA VAL A 167 -12.62 -15.97 -8.52
C VAL A 167 -13.08 -14.92 -7.54
N ALA A 168 -13.19 -13.67 -7.97
CA ALA A 168 -13.74 -12.58 -7.15
C ALA A 168 -15.19 -12.89 -6.75
N LYS A 169 -15.56 -12.52 -5.53
CA LYS A 169 -16.92 -12.67 -5.02
C LYS A 169 -17.84 -11.71 -5.75
N GLY A 170 -18.87 -12.23 -6.39
CA GLY A 170 -19.89 -11.40 -7.02
C GLY A 170 -20.84 -12.18 -7.93
N ASP A 171 -21.68 -11.44 -8.63
CA ASP A 171 -22.54 -11.95 -9.69
C ASP A 171 -21.80 -11.91 -11.03
N TYR A 172 -21.95 -12.97 -11.81
CA TYR A 172 -21.33 -13.12 -13.12
C TYR A 172 -22.38 -13.47 -14.17
N LYS A 173 -22.21 -12.87 -15.35
CA LYS A 173 -22.76 -13.40 -16.59
C LYS A 173 -21.78 -14.43 -17.13
N VAL A 174 -22.23 -15.67 -17.25
CA VAL A 174 -21.49 -16.78 -17.84
C VAL A 174 -21.86 -16.86 -19.31
N THR A 175 -20.87 -16.76 -20.19
CA THR A 175 -21.01 -17.07 -21.62
C THR A 175 -20.15 -18.30 -21.90
N TYR A 176 -20.70 -19.32 -22.54
CA TYR A 176 -19.94 -20.54 -22.80
C TYR A 176 -20.25 -21.10 -24.19
N TYR A 177 -19.23 -21.66 -24.84
CA TYR A 177 -19.35 -22.30 -26.14
C TYR A 177 -19.07 -23.80 -25.99
N ALA A 178 -20.03 -24.62 -26.39
CA ALA A 178 -19.94 -26.07 -26.39
C ALA A 178 -20.87 -26.65 -27.47
N CYS A 179 -20.56 -27.83 -27.99
CA CYS A 179 -21.43 -28.56 -28.93
C CYS A 179 -21.82 -27.75 -30.18
N GLY A 180 -20.96 -26.83 -30.63
CA GLY A 180 -21.19 -25.97 -31.79
C GLY A 180 -22.06 -24.73 -31.54
N ARG A 181 -22.45 -24.45 -30.29
CA ARG A 181 -23.38 -23.38 -29.92
C ARG A 181 -22.85 -22.55 -28.75
N THR A 182 -23.36 -21.33 -28.62
CA THR A 182 -23.10 -20.44 -27.48
C THR A 182 -24.32 -20.42 -26.55
N GLY A 183 -24.08 -20.62 -25.26
CA GLY A 183 -25.07 -20.46 -24.20
C GLY A 183 -24.70 -19.33 -23.25
N THR A 184 -25.69 -18.81 -22.53
CA THR A 184 -25.47 -17.81 -21.48
C THR A 184 -26.31 -18.11 -20.25
N ARG A 185 -25.76 -17.87 -19.05
CA ARG A 185 -26.52 -17.93 -17.79
C ARG A 185 -25.93 -17.03 -16.72
N ASN A 186 -26.68 -16.76 -15.66
CA ASN A 186 -26.16 -16.04 -14.50
C ASN A 186 -25.56 -17.02 -13.47
N PHE A 187 -24.50 -16.60 -12.78
CA PHE A 187 -23.86 -17.36 -11.71
C PHE A 187 -23.43 -16.43 -10.57
N SER A 188 -23.88 -16.74 -9.36
CA SER A 188 -23.68 -15.90 -8.17
C SER A 188 -22.73 -16.56 -7.19
N VAL A 189 -21.52 -16.02 -7.07
CA VAL A 189 -20.44 -16.53 -6.20
C VAL A 189 -20.62 -16.01 -4.77
N TYR A 190 -21.84 -16.08 -4.21
CA TYR A 190 -22.13 -15.71 -2.82
C TYR A 190 -22.44 -16.92 -1.93
N LYS A 191 -23.00 -17.96 -2.54
CA LYS A 191 -23.56 -19.15 -1.87
C LYS A 191 -23.28 -20.46 -2.63
N GLY A 192 -22.99 -20.38 -3.94
CA GLY A 192 -22.71 -21.52 -4.80
C GLY A 192 -21.21 -21.69 -5.04
N HIS A 193 -20.75 -22.93 -4.91
CA HIS A 193 -19.36 -23.30 -5.19
C HIS A 193 -19.21 -23.98 -6.55
N ASP A 194 -20.28 -24.52 -7.15
CA ASP A 194 -20.18 -25.33 -8.36
C ASP A 194 -20.92 -24.71 -9.54
N LEU A 195 -20.20 -24.54 -10.66
CA LEU A 195 -20.70 -24.13 -11.95
C LEU A 195 -20.66 -25.33 -12.91
N ILE A 196 -21.73 -26.11 -12.90
CA ILE A 196 -21.89 -27.26 -13.81
C ILE A 196 -22.52 -26.77 -15.12
N LEU A 197 -21.90 -27.06 -16.26
CA LEU A 197 -22.32 -26.64 -17.58
C LEU A 197 -22.40 -27.85 -18.52
N ASP A 198 -23.40 -27.86 -19.39
CA ASP A 198 -23.61 -28.85 -20.45
C ASP A 198 -23.84 -28.13 -21.79
N CYS A 199 -24.04 -28.84 -22.90
CA CYS A 199 -24.38 -28.29 -24.20
C CYS A 199 -25.49 -27.21 -24.08
N PRO A 200 -25.32 -26.02 -24.67
CA PRO A 200 -26.40 -25.05 -24.78
C PRO A 200 -27.62 -25.68 -25.46
N LYS A 201 -28.81 -25.45 -24.91
CA LYS A 201 -30.08 -25.88 -25.50
C LYS A 201 -30.42 -25.02 -26.72
#